data_AF-A0A8C5ZCT5-F1
#
_entry.id   AF-A0A8C5ZCT5-F1
#
_cell.length_a   1.000
_cell.length_b   1.000
_cell.length_c   1.000
_cell.angle_alpha   90.00
_cell.angle_beta   90.00
_cell.angle_gamma   90.00
#
_symmetry.space_group_name_H-M   'P 1'
#
loop_
_entity.id
_entity.type
_entity.pdbx_description
1 polymer ?
#
loop_
_entity_poly.entity_id
_entity_poly.type
_entity_poly.pdbx_seq_one_letter_code
_entity_poly.pdbx_strand_id
1 'polypeptide(L)'
;MALKPEDPCSGFRHSKVVAFINEKMARHVKGPEFYLDNLTLSWEEVEDKIRTILEDSEMSSEAQEACAWGSLALGLRFACRQEHLQGHRVQWLQEFSKLHKSAAQALASELKELTMQQEMERKEAAFQLWMTQAKLVEVQKECDLLKWKLLQVVRSPCHQHQLPARTPITAQSHDRRILPTHQ
;
A
#
# COMPACT_ATOMS: atom_id res chain seq x y z
N MET A 1 34.96 -46.39 -11.45
CA MET A 1 35.19 -45.03 -11.96
C MET A 1 34.65 -44.05 -10.94
N ALA A 2 35.44 -43.07 -10.52
CA ALA A 2 35.03 -42.10 -9.50
C ALA A 2 34.05 -41.05 -10.09
N LEU A 3 34.34 -40.56 -11.30
CA LEU A 3 33.42 -39.76 -12.09
C LEU A 3 32.49 -40.64 -12.92
N LYS A 4 31.21 -40.32 -12.94
CA LYS A 4 30.22 -40.95 -13.81
C LYS A 4 29.95 -40.03 -15.00
N PRO A 5 30.02 -40.50 -16.25
CA PRO A 5 29.75 -39.66 -17.42
C PRO A 5 28.32 -39.09 -17.40
N GLU A 6 27.40 -39.82 -16.76
CA GLU A 6 25.98 -39.45 -16.74
C GLU A 6 25.63 -38.57 -15.53
N ASP A 7 26.61 -38.17 -14.72
CA ASP A 7 26.38 -37.24 -13.61
C ASP A 7 26.24 -35.81 -14.17
N PRO A 8 25.03 -35.23 -14.15
CA PRO A 8 24.80 -33.88 -14.64
C PRO A 8 25.52 -32.82 -13.79
N CYS A 9 25.90 -33.15 -12.56
CA CYS A 9 26.64 -32.27 -11.67
C CYS A 9 28.16 -32.36 -11.90
N SER A 10 28.66 -33.20 -12.80
CA SER A 10 30.11 -33.29 -13.07
C SER A 10 30.66 -32.06 -13.80
N GLY A 11 29.80 -31.30 -14.49
CA GLY A 11 30.19 -30.14 -15.30
C GLY A 11 30.89 -30.48 -16.61
N PHE A 12 31.26 -31.75 -16.85
CA PHE A 12 31.86 -32.19 -18.11
C PHE A 12 30.79 -32.51 -19.15
N ARG A 13 30.99 -32.01 -20.37
CA ARG A 13 30.06 -32.23 -21.51
C ARG A 13 30.40 -33.44 -22.36
N HIS A 14 31.63 -33.92 -22.29
CA HIS A 14 32.15 -34.94 -23.21
C HIS A 14 32.60 -36.17 -22.44
N SER A 15 31.97 -37.32 -22.70
CA SER A 15 32.28 -38.60 -22.04
C SER A 15 33.74 -39.02 -22.22
N LYS A 16 34.37 -38.68 -23.36
CA LYS A 16 35.82 -38.91 -23.59
C LYS A 16 36.70 -38.16 -22.59
N VAL A 17 36.33 -36.92 -22.23
CA VAL A 17 37.05 -36.12 -21.23
C VAL A 17 36.88 -36.73 -19.85
N VAL A 18 35.66 -37.18 -19.51
CA VAL A 18 35.39 -37.88 -18.24
C VAL A 18 36.21 -39.16 -18.13
N ALA A 19 36.30 -39.95 -19.20
CA ALA A 19 37.11 -41.16 -19.24
C ALA A 19 38.60 -40.85 -19.05
N PHE A 20 39.12 -39.83 -19.75
CA PHE A 20 40.51 -39.38 -19.61
C PHE A 20 40.83 -38.92 -18.19
N ILE A 21 39.97 -38.12 -17.57
CA ILE A 21 40.19 -37.65 -16.19
C ILE A 21 40.14 -38.81 -15.20
N ASN A 22 39.17 -39.72 -15.34
CA ASN A 22 39.12 -40.93 -14.53
C ASN A 22 40.40 -41.78 -14.67
N GLU A 23 40.92 -41.93 -15.90
CA GLU A 23 42.18 -42.64 -16.15
C GLU A 23 43.35 -41.94 -15.46
N LYS A 24 43.44 -40.61 -15.58
CA LYS A 24 44.50 -39.81 -14.95
C LYS A 24 44.46 -39.87 -13.43
N MET A 25 43.28 -39.80 -12.84
CA MET A 25 43.10 -39.97 -11.39
C MET A 25 43.47 -41.40 -10.96
N ALA A 26 43.06 -42.42 -11.73
CA ALA A 26 43.28 -43.83 -11.39
C ALA A 26 44.75 -44.27 -11.43
N ARG A 27 45.68 -43.40 -11.86
CA ARG A 27 47.13 -43.66 -11.79
C ARG A 27 47.62 -43.87 -10.36
N HIS A 28 46.95 -43.27 -9.38
CA HIS A 28 47.26 -43.46 -7.97
C HIS A 28 45.99 -43.59 -7.13
N VAL A 29 46.01 -44.43 -6.10
CA VAL A 29 44.82 -44.71 -5.25
C VAL A 29 44.25 -43.44 -4.60
N LYS A 30 45.12 -42.51 -4.20
CA LYS A 30 44.73 -41.22 -3.63
C LYS A 30 43.91 -40.35 -4.59
N GLY A 31 43.99 -40.50 -5.92
CA GLY A 31 43.23 -39.67 -6.85
C GLY A 31 41.72 -39.87 -6.74
N PRO A 32 41.22 -41.12 -6.95
CA PRO A 32 39.82 -41.45 -6.75
C PRO A 32 39.34 -41.23 -5.30
N GLU A 33 40.15 -41.56 -4.29
CA GLU A 33 39.83 -41.34 -2.88
C GLU A 33 39.65 -39.85 -2.59
N PHE A 34 40.61 -39.02 -3.01
CA PHE A 34 40.53 -37.57 -2.86
C PHE A 34 39.29 -36.99 -3.53
N TYR A 35 38.93 -37.46 -4.73
CA TYR A 35 37.69 -36.99 -5.37
C TYR A 35 36.46 -37.35 -4.53
N LEU A 36 36.34 -38.61 -4.10
CA LEU A 36 35.16 -39.12 -3.40
C LEU A 36 35.00 -38.51 -2.00
N ASP A 37 36.09 -38.40 -1.24
CA ASP A 37 36.10 -37.89 0.13
C ASP A 37 35.73 -36.41 0.22
N ASN A 38 35.87 -35.68 -0.89
CA ASN A 38 35.68 -34.24 -0.95
C ASN A 38 34.41 -33.81 -1.73
N LEU A 39 33.57 -34.77 -2.16
CA LEU A 39 32.36 -34.49 -2.95
C LEU A 39 31.34 -33.56 -2.26
N THR A 40 31.33 -33.54 -0.93
CA THR A 40 30.38 -32.79 -0.11
C THR A 40 30.95 -31.51 0.48
N LEU A 41 32.25 -31.29 0.33
CA LEU A 41 32.92 -30.13 0.90
C LEU A 41 32.72 -28.88 0.03
N SER A 42 32.91 -27.72 0.67
CA SER A 42 33.01 -26.45 -0.03
C SER A 42 34.31 -26.37 -0.85
N TRP A 43 34.35 -25.49 -1.84
CA TRP A 43 35.57 -25.30 -2.65
C TRP A 43 36.75 -24.80 -1.79
N GLU A 44 36.49 -23.97 -0.78
CA GLU A 44 37.50 -23.48 0.16
C GLU A 44 38.17 -24.63 0.92
N GLU A 45 37.38 -25.55 1.49
CA GLU A 45 37.90 -26.73 2.19
C GLU A 45 38.67 -27.68 1.26
N VAL A 46 38.24 -27.79 0.01
CA VAL A 46 38.96 -28.57 -1.02
C VAL A 46 40.30 -27.90 -1.34
N GLU A 47 40.33 -26.59 -1.54
CA GLU A 47 41.56 -25.82 -1.82
C GLU A 47 42.57 -25.92 -0.67
N ASP A 48 42.11 -25.87 0.58
CA ASP A 48 42.96 -26.08 1.75
C ASP A 48 43.57 -27.47 1.78
N LYS A 49 42.82 -28.51 1.42
CA LYS A 49 43.37 -29.87 1.28
C LYS A 49 44.33 -30.02 0.11
N ILE A 50 44.15 -29.27 -0.97
CA ILE A 50 45.11 -29.25 -2.09
C ILE A 50 46.42 -28.63 -1.62
N ARG A 51 46.34 -27.52 -0.88
CA ARG A 51 47.51 -26.85 -0.30
C ARG A 51 48.31 -27.83 0.57
N THR A 52 47.66 -28.56 1.47
CA THR A 52 48.36 -29.52 2.33
C THR A 52 49.02 -30.65 1.53
N ILE A 53 48.38 -31.15 0.47
CA ILE A 53 48.97 -32.18 -0.42
C ILE A 53 50.20 -31.64 -1.18
N LEU A 54 50.19 -30.36 -1.57
CA LEU A 54 51.30 -29.74 -2.28
C LEU A 54 52.48 -29.41 -1.36
N GLU A 55 52.21 -29.13 -0.08
CA GLU A 55 53.23 -28.83 0.93
C GLU A 55 53.84 -30.11 1.57
N ASP A 56 53.19 -31.27 1.39
CA ASP A 56 53.67 -32.56 1.91
C ASP A 56 54.86 -33.10 1.10
N SER A 57 56.06 -33.02 1.68
CA SER A 57 57.31 -33.52 1.08
C SER A 57 57.37 -35.04 0.95
N GLU A 58 56.54 -35.78 1.70
CA GLU A 58 56.51 -37.24 1.68
C GLU A 58 55.58 -37.78 0.59
N MET A 59 54.79 -36.93 -0.06
CA MET A 59 53.91 -37.37 -1.15
C MET A 59 54.66 -37.55 -2.47
N SER A 60 54.40 -38.66 -3.14
CA SER A 60 54.92 -38.91 -4.48
C SER A 60 54.30 -37.95 -5.50
N SER A 61 55.08 -37.61 -6.53
CA SER A 61 54.62 -36.76 -7.64
C SER A 61 53.40 -37.36 -8.36
N GLU A 62 53.32 -38.69 -8.47
CA GLU A 62 52.17 -39.37 -9.08
C GLU A 62 50.90 -39.25 -8.23
N ALA A 63 51.03 -39.30 -6.90
CA ALA A 63 49.91 -39.07 -6.00
C ALA A 63 49.42 -37.62 -6.06
N GLN A 64 50.36 -36.65 -6.12
CA GLN A 64 50.02 -35.24 -6.30
C GLN A 64 49.32 -34.99 -7.64
N GLU A 65 49.81 -35.58 -8.75
CA GLU A 65 49.17 -35.46 -10.06
C GLU A 65 47.75 -36.05 -10.04
N ALA A 66 47.57 -37.24 -9.46
CA ALA A 66 46.28 -37.90 -9.34
C ALA A 66 45.28 -37.05 -8.51
N CYS A 67 45.73 -36.47 -7.39
CA CYS A 67 44.93 -35.54 -6.58
C CYS A 67 44.62 -34.23 -7.34
N ALA A 68 45.54 -33.72 -8.16
CA ALA A 68 45.31 -32.53 -8.98
C ALA A 68 44.19 -32.77 -10.03
N TRP A 69 44.16 -33.96 -10.66
CA TRP A 69 43.05 -34.34 -11.54
C TRP A 69 41.73 -34.50 -10.79
N GLY A 70 41.74 -35.05 -9.58
CA GLY A 70 40.57 -35.09 -8.70
C GLY A 70 40.07 -33.70 -8.32
N SER A 71 40.99 -32.78 -8.05
CA SER A 71 40.73 -31.38 -7.73
C SER A 71 40.12 -30.62 -8.90
N LEU A 72 40.64 -30.82 -10.11
CA LEU A 72 40.06 -30.27 -11.34
C LEU A 72 38.59 -30.70 -11.50
N ALA A 73 38.32 -31.98 -11.27
CA ALA A 73 36.97 -32.53 -11.36
C ALA A 73 36.02 -31.97 -10.29
N LEU A 74 36.51 -31.77 -9.06
CA LEU A 74 35.77 -31.12 -7.98
C LEU A 74 35.49 -29.64 -8.28
N GLY A 75 36.49 -28.91 -8.78
CA GLY A 75 36.38 -27.50 -9.14
C GLY A 75 35.34 -27.27 -10.22
N LEU A 76 35.34 -28.11 -11.26
CA LEU A 76 34.33 -28.02 -12.31
C LEU A 76 32.92 -28.36 -11.81
N ARG A 77 32.78 -29.38 -10.95
CA ARG A 77 31.53 -29.70 -10.27
C ARG A 77 31.02 -28.52 -9.44
N PHE A 78 31.90 -27.87 -8.68
CA PHE A 78 31.55 -26.71 -7.87
C PHE A 78 31.11 -25.53 -8.75
N ALA A 79 31.85 -25.23 -9.82
CA ALA A 79 31.49 -24.18 -10.77
C ALA A 79 30.12 -24.44 -11.42
N CYS A 80 29.86 -25.68 -11.85
CA CYS A 80 28.57 -26.07 -12.42
C CYS A 80 27.41 -25.93 -11.41
N ARG A 81 27.61 -26.34 -10.16
CA ARG A 81 26.62 -26.15 -9.09
C ARG A 81 26.37 -24.67 -8.80
N GLN A 82 27.43 -23.87 -8.74
CA GLN A 82 27.32 -22.43 -8.52
C GLN A 82 26.55 -21.75 -9.66
N GLU A 83 26.88 -22.03 -10.92
CA GLU A 83 26.16 -21.49 -12.07
C GLU A 83 24.65 -21.80 -11.98
N HIS A 84 24.29 -23.04 -11.67
CA HIS A 84 22.91 -23.45 -11.53
C HIS A 84 22.19 -22.71 -10.39
N LEU A 85 22.81 -22.65 -9.21
CA LEU A 85 22.25 -21.96 -8.05
C LEU A 85 22.11 -20.45 -8.27
N GLN A 86 23.12 -19.81 -8.88
CA GLN A 86 23.09 -18.39 -9.18
C GLN A 86 22.05 -18.06 -10.25
N GLY A 87 21.94 -18.87 -11.31
CA GLY A 87 20.92 -18.73 -12.34
C GLY A 87 19.51 -18.77 -11.75
N HIS A 88 19.23 -19.75 -10.90
CA HIS A 88 17.94 -19.84 -10.19
C HIS A 88 17.68 -18.65 -9.26
N ARG A 89 18.70 -18.20 -8.53
CA ARG A 89 18.57 -17.04 -7.62
C ARG A 89 18.28 -15.75 -8.39
N VAL A 90 18.97 -15.51 -9.50
CA VAL A 90 18.75 -14.35 -10.37
C VAL A 90 17.35 -14.39 -10.97
N GLN A 91 16.92 -15.56 -11.48
CA GLN A 91 15.57 -15.73 -12.02
C GLN A 91 14.51 -15.46 -10.95
N TRP A 92 14.67 -16.00 -9.75
CA TRP A 92 13.75 -15.77 -8.64
C TRP A 92 13.67 -14.28 -8.24
N LEU A 93 14.81 -13.60 -8.15
CA LEU A 93 14.86 -12.16 -7.87
C LEU A 93 14.17 -11.33 -8.94
N GLN A 94 14.31 -11.73 -10.21
CA GLN A 94 13.66 -11.05 -11.32
C GLN A 94 12.14 -11.19 -11.26
N GLU A 95 11.62 -12.39 -11.00
CA GLU A 95 10.17 -12.61 -10.85
C GLU A 95 9.61 -11.89 -9.62
N PHE A 96 10.34 -11.92 -8.50
CA PHE A 96 9.97 -11.17 -7.30
C PHE A 96 9.87 -9.66 -7.56
N SER A 97 10.85 -9.10 -8.27
CA SER A 97 10.86 -7.68 -8.65
C SER A 97 9.69 -7.32 -9.57
N LYS A 98 9.36 -8.17 -10.56
CA LYS A 98 8.18 -7.98 -11.43
C LYS A 98 6.88 -7.93 -10.63
N LEU A 99 6.70 -8.85 -9.69
CA LEU A 99 5.52 -8.89 -8.82
C LEU A 99 5.41 -7.64 -7.94
N HIS A 100 6.52 -7.20 -7.35
CA HIS A 100 6.54 -5.97 -6.56
C HIS A 100 6.21 -4.74 -7.41
N LYS A 101 6.75 -4.67 -8.62
CA LYS A 101 6.47 -3.57 -9.55
C LYS A 101 4.99 -3.52 -9.94
N SER A 102 4.38 -4.67 -10.26
CA SER A 102 2.96 -4.70 -10.61
C SER A 102 2.06 -4.33 -9.44
N ALA A 103 2.35 -4.82 -8.23
CA ALA A 103 1.62 -4.45 -7.02
C ALA A 103 1.73 -2.95 -6.71
N ALA A 104 2.94 -2.38 -6.80
CA ALA A 104 3.14 -0.95 -6.60
C ALA A 104 2.40 -0.10 -7.64
N GLN A 105 2.37 -0.54 -8.90
CA GLN A 105 1.62 0.13 -9.96
C GLN A 105 0.12 0.08 -9.72
N ALA A 106 -0.43 -1.06 -9.29
CA ALA A 106 -1.85 -1.21 -8.96
C ALA A 106 -2.26 -0.27 -7.81
N LEU A 107 -1.48 -0.25 -6.73
CA LEU A 107 -1.72 0.65 -5.60
C LEU A 107 -1.62 2.13 -6.02
N ALA A 108 -0.66 2.48 -6.90
CA ALA A 108 -0.54 3.85 -7.40
C ALA A 108 -1.76 4.27 -8.23
N SER A 109 -2.33 3.37 -9.04
CA SER A 109 -3.57 3.63 -9.77
C SER A 109 -4.78 3.79 -8.84
N GLU A 110 -4.92 2.90 -7.85
CA GLU A 110 -6.02 2.97 -6.87
C GLU A 110 -5.97 4.27 -6.07
N LEU A 111 -4.78 4.68 -5.60
CA LEU A 111 -4.62 5.94 -4.88
C LEU A 111 -4.95 7.15 -5.75
N LYS A 112 -4.60 7.11 -7.03
CA LYS A 112 -4.95 8.19 -7.97
C LYS A 112 -6.46 8.29 -8.15
N GLU A 113 -7.14 7.15 -8.33
CA GLU A 113 -8.60 7.10 -8.46
C GLU A 113 -9.30 7.61 -7.18
N LEU A 114 -8.88 7.13 -6.01
CA LEU A 114 -9.40 7.59 -4.72
C LEU A 114 -9.20 9.09 -4.51
N THR A 115 -8.05 9.62 -4.93
CA THR A 115 -7.75 11.05 -4.82
C THR A 115 -8.68 11.86 -5.72
N MET A 116 -8.90 11.41 -6.97
CA MET A 116 -9.82 12.08 -7.89
C MET A 116 -11.26 12.04 -7.37
N GLN A 117 -11.70 10.90 -6.86
CA GLN A 117 -13.03 10.74 -6.26
C GLN A 117 -13.23 11.68 -5.07
N GLN A 118 -12.25 11.69 -4.14
CA GLN A 118 -12.29 12.58 -2.98
C GLN A 118 -12.32 14.06 -3.39
N GLU A 119 -11.57 14.45 -4.43
CA GLU A 119 -11.57 15.83 -4.91
C GLU A 119 -12.94 16.22 -5.50
N MET A 120 -13.59 15.30 -6.23
CA MET A 120 -14.94 15.51 -6.76
C MET A 120 -15.95 15.69 -5.62
N GLU A 121 -15.96 14.78 -4.63
CA GLU A 121 -16.85 14.84 -3.47
C GLU A 121 -16.65 16.14 -2.67
N ARG A 122 -15.40 16.58 -2.49
CA ARG A 122 -15.09 17.87 -1.84
C ARG A 122 -15.65 19.05 -2.61
N LYS A 123 -15.50 19.07 -3.94
CA LYS A 123 -16.04 20.14 -4.80
C LYS A 123 -17.57 20.17 -4.75
N GLU A 124 -18.22 19.01 -4.78
CA GLU A 124 -19.67 18.92 -4.68
C GLU A 124 -20.18 19.39 -3.31
N ALA A 125 -19.57 18.92 -2.22
CA ALA A 125 -19.91 19.36 -0.87
C ALA A 125 -19.73 20.88 -0.69
N ALA A 126 -18.64 21.44 -1.20
CA ALA A 126 -18.39 22.88 -1.17
C ALA A 126 -19.45 23.67 -1.97
N PHE A 127 -19.86 23.17 -3.14
CA PHE A 127 -20.92 23.76 -3.94
C PHE A 127 -22.28 23.74 -3.22
N GLN A 128 -22.65 22.60 -2.62
CA GLN A 128 -23.88 22.49 -1.84
C GLN A 128 -23.88 23.43 -0.64
N LEU A 129 -22.75 23.51 0.08
CA LEU A 129 -22.61 24.45 1.19
C LEU A 129 -22.82 25.90 0.72
N TRP A 130 -22.20 26.29 -0.39
CA TRP A 130 -22.38 27.63 -0.96
C TRP A 130 -23.85 27.92 -1.31
N MET A 131 -24.52 26.98 -1.96
CA MET A 131 -25.95 27.10 -2.31
C MET A 131 -26.84 27.23 -1.06
N THR A 132 -26.60 26.43 -0.02
CA THR A 132 -27.37 26.52 1.23
C THR A 132 -27.13 27.83 1.96
N GLN A 133 -25.89 28.33 1.97
CA GLN A 133 -25.56 29.62 2.57
C GLN A 133 -26.24 30.78 1.82
N ALA A 134 -26.27 30.75 0.49
CA ALA A 134 -26.96 31.75 -0.32
C ALA A 134 -28.47 31.78 0.01
N LYS A 135 -29.12 30.60 0.09
CA LYS A 135 -30.53 30.48 0.49
C LYS A 135 -30.77 31.00 1.90
N LEU A 136 -29.88 30.70 2.85
CA LEU A 136 -30.00 31.16 4.23
C LEU A 136 -29.95 32.70 4.31
N VAL A 137 -29.08 33.34 3.52
CA VAL A 137 -29.02 34.81 3.43
C VAL A 137 -30.32 35.40 2.87
N GLU A 138 -30.94 34.74 1.89
CA GLU A 138 -32.22 35.17 1.33
C GLU A 138 -33.35 35.07 2.37
N VAL A 139 -33.49 33.91 3.04
CA VAL A 139 -34.48 33.72 4.11
C VAL A 139 -34.25 34.70 5.27
N GLN A 140 -32.99 35.01 5.60
CA GLN A 140 -32.67 36.00 6.63
C GLN A 140 -33.18 37.40 6.23
N LYS A 141 -33.00 37.81 4.98
CA LYS A 141 -33.53 39.09 4.47
C LYS A 141 -35.05 39.13 4.53
N GLU A 142 -35.72 38.04 4.16
CA GLU A 142 -37.18 37.93 4.27
C GLU A 142 -37.66 38.04 5.72
N CYS A 143 -37.01 37.33 6.64
CA CYS A 143 -37.27 37.41 8.07
C CYS A 143 -37.12 38.85 8.59
N ASP A 144 -36.03 39.53 8.22
CA ASP A 144 -35.77 40.89 8.68
C ASP A 144 -36.77 41.90 8.09
N LEU A 145 -37.21 41.70 6.84
CA LEU A 145 -38.32 42.46 6.24
C LEU A 145 -39.63 42.25 7.01
N LEU A 146 -39.96 41.01 7.37
CA LEU A 146 -41.17 40.70 8.15
C LEU A 146 -41.10 41.32 9.56
N LYS A 147 -39.96 41.25 10.24
CA LYS A 147 -39.74 41.91 11.53
C LYS A 147 -39.94 43.42 11.41
N TRP A 148 -39.39 44.05 10.37
CA TRP A 148 -39.58 45.48 10.13
C TRP A 148 -41.06 45.84 9.92
N LYS A 149 -41.80 45.07 9.11
CA LYS A 149 -43.24 45.27 8.92
C LYS A 149 -44.02 45.15 10.23
N LEU A 150 -43.69 44.16 11.07
CA LEU A 150 -44.34 43.98 12.37
C LEU A 150 -44.11 45.18 13.30
N LEU A 151 -42.88 45.71 13.35
CA LEU A 151 -42.55 46.89 14.15
C LEU A 151 -43.35 48.13 13.71
N GLN A 152 -43.63 48.30 12.41
CA GLN A 152 -44.46 49.40 11.92
C GLN A 152 -45.92 49.30 12.39
N VAL A 153 -46.48 48.09 12.39
CA VAL A 153 -47.86 47.85 12.88
C VAL A 153 -47.94 48.13 14.39
N VAL A 154 -46.96 47.66 15.18
CA VAL A 154 -46.94 47.87 16.64
C VAL A 154 -46.71 49.33 17.03
N ARG A 155 -45.98 50.10 16.22
CA ARG A 155 -45.71 51.53 16.45
C ARG A 155 -46.77 52.47 15.89
N SER A 156 -47.70 51.96 15.07
CA SER A 156 -48.83 52.75 14.58
C SER A 156 -49.79 53.01 15.75
N PRO A 157 -50.17 54.27 16.07
CA PRO A 157 -51.10 54.54 17.14
C PRO A 157 -52.42 53.83 16.83
N CYS A 158 -52.87 52.98 17.75
CA CYS A 158 -54.24 52.49 17.71
C CYS A 158 -55.13 53.74 17.77
N HIS A 159 -55.84 54.05 16.69
CA HIS A 159 -56.93 55.01 16.73
C HIS A 159 -57.93 54.46 17.76
N GLN A 160 -57.81 54.94 19.00
CA GLN A 160 -58.83 54.76 20.01
C GLN A 160 -60.12 55.29 19.38
N HIS A 161 -61.07 54.37 19.20
CA HIS A 161 -62.44 54.71 18.87
C HIS A 161 -62.91 55.80 19.85
N GLN A 162 -63.09 57.03 19.35
CA GLN A 162 -63.92 58.01 20.02
C GLN A 162 -65.36 57.48 19.99
N LEU A 163 -65.78 56.90 21.10
CA LEU A 163 -67.20 56.73 21.42
C LEU A 163 -67.84 58.12 21.42
N PRO A 164 -68.93 58.37 20.67
CA PRO A 164 -69.59 59.67 20.68
C PRO A 164 -70.19 59.92 22.06
N ALA A 165 -69.86 61.09 22.63
CA ALA A 165 -70.41 61.55 23.89
C ALA A 165 -71.94 61.60 23.83
N ARG A 166 -72.57 60.81 24.70
CA ARG A 166 -74.01 60.82 24.99
C ARG A 166 -74.41 62.21 25.49
N THR A 167 -75.35 62.86 24.82
CA THR A 167 -76.06 64.05 25.32
C THR A 167 -76.89 63.69 26.55
N PRO A 168 -76.86 64.48 27.64
CA PRO A 168 -77.77 64.28 28.76
C PRO A 168 -79.11 64.99 28.50
N ILE A 169 -80.20 64.22 28.40
CA ILE A 169 -81.57 64.71 28.59
C ILE A 169 -82.16 63.99 29.80
N THR A 170 -82.30 64.70 30.91
CA THR A 170 -83.23 64.40 32.01
C THR A 170 -83.24 65.63 32.92
N ALA A 171 -84.34 66.13 33.46
CA ALA A 171 -85.75 66.05 33.15
C ALA A 171 -86.37 67.19 33.97
N GLN A 172 -87.37 67.86 33.40
CA GLN A 172 -88.20 68.82 34.13
C GLN A 172 -88.90 68.10 35.29
N SER A 173 -88.73 68.67 36.48
CA SER A 173 -89.50 68.32 37.67
C SER A 173 -90.90 68.90 37.53
N HIS A 174 -91.91 68.05 37.41
CA HIS A 174 -93.32 68.37 37.67
C HIS A 174 -94.02 67.10 38.12
N ASP A 175 -94.45 67.06 39.38
CA ASP A 175 -95.67 66.35 39.72
C ASP A 175 -96.51 67.14 40.74
N ARG A 176 -97.81 66.96 40.57
CA ARG A 176 -98.97 67.78 40.89
C ARG A 176 -99.45 67.64 42.34
N ARG A 177 -100.17 68.68 42.81
CA ARG A 177 -101.59 68.67 43.30
C ARG A 177 -101.88 70.05 43.96
N ILE A 178 -103.01 70.75 43.85
CA ILE A 178 -104.45 70.42 43.89
C ILE A 178 -105.28 71.57 43.21
N LEU A 179 -106.44 71.22 42.63
CA LEU A 179 -107.64 72.03 42.24
C LEU A 179 -108.19 72.96 43.38
N PRO A 180 -109.40 73.59 43.28
CA PRO A 180 -109.92 74.59 42.34
C PRO A 180 -110.62 75.76 43.10
N THR A 181 -111.09 76.81 42.41
CA THR A 181 -112.13 77.80 42.87
C THR A 181 -112.22 78.90 41.81
N HIS A 182 -113.33 79.55 41.44
CA HIS A 182 -114.77 79.43 41.65
C HIS A 182 -115.37 80.52 40.73
N GLN A 183 -116.54 80.26 40.16
CA GLN A 183 -117.49 81.19 39.50
C GLN A 183 -117.12 81.86 38.16
#